data_AF-A0A4Q0T8F5-F1
#
_entry.id   AF-A0A4Q0T8F5-F1
#
_cell.length_a   1.000
_cell.length_b   1.000
_cell.length_c   1.000
_cell.angle_alpha   90.00
_cell.angle_beta   90.00
_cell.angle_gamma   90.00
#
_symmetry.space_group_name_H-M   'P 1'
#
loop_
_entity.id
_entity.type
_entity.pdbx_description
1 polymer ?
#
loop_
_entity_poly.entity_id
_entity_poly.type
_entity_poly.pdbx_seq_one_letter_code
_entity_poly.pdbx_strand_id
1 'polypeptide(L)'
;MQEQERREFLNNVVAAADRIEYEDMMVSSRRAQDFGGPPVVDDESKEARATAESLLKEKTVLDTLCPALRSVSDDIGSIAKVVGGSMLTLALTPAAAIPVSALVFGAIAVMIARAGVSSLCAGHGAKPKAE
;
A
#
# COMPACT_ATOMS: atom_id res chain seq x y z
N MET A 1 -15.86 -9.99 11.90
CA MET A 1 -14.83 -9.09 12.44
C MET A 1 -15.53 -7.98 13.19
N GLN A 2 -15.19 -7.76 14.45
CA GLN A 2 -15.79 -6.71 15.27
C GLN A 2 -15.29 -5.34 14.78
N GLU A 3 -16.12 -4.30 14.89
CA GLU A 3 -15.78 -2.95 14.41
C GLU A 3 -14.49 -2.40 15.06
N GLN A 4 -14.23 -2.80 16.31
CA GLN A 4 -13.03 -2.46 17.05
C GLN A 4 -11.76 -3.10 16.46
N GLU A 5 -11.81 -4.39 16.12
CA GLU A 5 -10.69 -5.12 15.48
C GLU A 5 -10.35 -4.53 14.12
N ARG A 6 -11.37 -4.16 13.34
CA ARG A 6 -11.17 -3.48 12.04
C ARG A 6 -10.47 -2.13 12.24
N ARG A 7 -10.86 -1.37 13.25
CA ARG A 7 -10.27 -0.05 13.52
C ARG A 7 -8.81 -0.17 13.96
N GLU A 8 -8.53 -1.14 14.82
CA GLU A 8 -7.16 -1.45 15.25
C GLU A 8 -6.29 -1.89 14.08
N PHE A 9 -6.81 -2.76 13.22
CA PHE A 9 -6.11 -3.17 12.00
C PHE A 9 -5.78 -1.97 11.10
N LEU A 10 -6.72 -1.07 10.84
CA LEU A 10 -6.47 0.12 10.02
C LEU A 10 -5.42 1.04 10.65
N ASN A 11 -5.41 1.18 11.98
CA ASN A 11 -4.37 1.94 12.66
C ASN A 11 -2.99 1.28 12.52
N ASN A 12 -2.94 -0.06 12.58
CA ASN A 12 -1.70 -0.81 12.36
C ASN A 12 -1.19 -0.68 10.91
N VAL A 13 -2.09 -0.60 9.93
CA VAL A 13 -1.73 -0.35 8.53
C VAL A 13 -1.10 1.04 8.37
N VAL A 14 -1.68 2.06 9.01
CA VAL A 14 -1.11 3.42 9.01
C VAL A 14 0.26 3.44 9.67
N ALA A 15 0.39 2.87 10.87
CA ALA A 15 1.67 2.81 11.57
C ALA A 15 2.75 2.04 10.78
N ALA A 16 2.35 0.99 10.07
CA ALA A 16 3.25 0.25 9.18
C ALA A 16 3.67 1.08 7.96
N ALA A 17 2.76 1.86 7.37
CA ALA A 17 3.08 2.78 6.28
C ALA A 17 4.10 3.84 6.74
N ASP A 18 3.88 4.46 7.90
CA ASP A 18 4.79 5.45 8.48
C ASP A 18 6.18 4.85 8.73
N ARG A 19 6.24 3.62 9.26
CA ARG A 19 7.50 2.89 9.46
C ARG A 19 8.24 2.66 8.14
N ILE A 20 7.55 2.17 7.11
CA ILE A 20 8.15 1.89 5.80
C ILE A 20 8.64 3.17 5.13
N GLU A 21 7.87 4.26 5.24
CA GLU A 21 8.28 5.57 4.75
C GLU A 21 9.54 6.06 5.46
N TYR A 22 9.58 5.97 6.79
CA TYR A 22 10.74 6.35 7.59
C TYR A 22 11.99 5.54 7.21
N GLU A 23 11.87 4.22 7.06
CA GLU A 23 12.96 3.36 6.60
C GLU A 23 13.49 3.81 5.23
N ASP A 24 12.62 4.14 4.29
CA ASP A 24 13.05 4.65 2.99
C ASP A 24 13.70 6.02 3.05
N MET A 25 13.21 6.90 3.91
CA MET A 25 13.86 8.20 4.14
C MET A 25 15.28 7.99 4.69
N MET A 26 15.46 7.06 5.62
CA MET A 26 16.77 6.72 6.18
C MET A 26 17.70 6.10 5.13
N VAL A 27 17.19 5.21 4.27
CA VAL A 27 17.98 4.61 3.18
C VAL A 27 18.38 5.65 2.14
N SER A 28 17.47 6.53 1.73
CA SER A 28 17.77 7.58 0.75
C SER A 28 18.76 8.61 1.28
N SER A 29 18.65 8.99 2.56
CA SER A 29 19.58 9.90 3.22
C SER A 29 20.98 9.30 3.40
N ARG A 30 21.09 8.01 3.73
CA ARG A 30 22.39 7.32 3.83
C ARG A 30 23.11 7.22 2.48
N ARG A 31 22.38 6.96 1.39
CA ARG A 31 22.96 6.97 0.03
C ARG A 31 23.55 8.34 -0.32
N ALA A 32 22.98 9.43 0.21
CA ALA A 32 23.50 10.77 -0.01
C ALA A 32 24.75 11.09 0.84
N GLN A 33 25.03 10.33 1.90
CA GLN A 33 26.09 10.64 2.86
C GLN A 33 27.20 9.57 2.96
N ASP A 34 27.23 8.59 2.05
CA ASP A 34 28.26 7.53 1.95
C ASP A 34 28.68 6.90 3.30
N PHE A 35 27.71 6.71 4.19
CA PHE A 35 27.91 5.94 5.41
C PHE A 35 27.98 4.46 5.00
N GLY A 36 29.20 3.93 4.84
CA GLY A 36 29.52 2.57 4.38
C GLY A 36 29.04 1.40 5.26
N GLY A 37 27.88 1.52 5.91
CA GLY A 37 27.19 0.45 6.60
C GLY A 37 25.95 -0.01 5.84
N PRO A 38 25.59 -1.31 5.90
CA PRO A 38 24.40 -1.81 5.24
C PRO A 38 23.14 -1.07 5.74
N PRO A 39 22.14 -0.86 4.86
CA PRO A 39 20.89 -0.24 5.25
C PRO A 39 20.19 -1.11 6.30
N VAL A 40 19.72 -0.49 7.39
CA VAL A 40 18.90 -1.14 8.41
C VAL A 40 17.47 -1.16 7.88
N VAL A 41 17.21 -2.10 6.97
CA VAL A 41 15.86 -2.48 6.57
C VAL A 41 15.70 -3.91 7.03
N ASP A 42 14.75 -4.15 7.91
CA ASP A 42 14.41 -5.50 8.34
C ASP A 42 13.90 -6.32 7.16
N ASP A 43 14.18 -7.63 7.21
CA ASP A 43 13.82 -8.53 6.12
C ASP A 43 12.29 -8.63 5.96
N GLU A 44 11.54 -8.46 7.05
CA GLU A 44 10.07 -8.44 7.06
C GLU A 44 9.50 -7.29 6.22
N SER A 45 10.08 -6.08 6.33
CA SER A 45 9.68 -4.92 5.51
C SER A 45 10.08 -5.08 4.04
N LYS A 46 11.19 -5.78 3.74
CA LYS A 46 11.56 -6.11 2.34
C LYS A 46 10.57 -7.09 1.72
N GLU A 47 10.20 -8.14 2.44
CA GLU A 47 9.22 -9.12 1.99
C GLU A 47 7.84 -8.49 1.81
N ALA A 48 7.44 -7.61 2.72
CA ALA A 48 6.19 -6.87 2.63
C ALA A 48 6.12 -6.01 1.37
N ARG A 49 7.23 -5.35 1.00
CA ARG A 49 7.34 -4.58 -0.24
C ARG A 49 7.27 -5.45 -1.48
N ALA A 50 8.00 -6.57 -1.52
CA ALA A 50 7.97 -7.49 -2.65
C ALA A 50 6.56 -8.07 -2.89
N THR A 51 5.87 -8.39 -1.79
CA THR A 51 4.47 -8.85 -1.82
C THR A 51 3.55 -7.74 -2.31
N ALA A 52 3.69 -6.54 -1.77
CA ALA A 52 2.90 -5.38 -2.16
C ALA A 52 3.09 -5.00 -3.64
N GLU A 53 4.32 -5.09 -4.16
CA GLU A 53 4.60 -4.86 -5.58
C GLU A 53 3.93 -5.92 -6.47
N SER A 54 3.93 -7.17 -6.02
CA SER A 54 3.24 -8.26 -6.73
C SER A 54 1.73 -8.07 -6.74
N LEU A 55 1.15 -7.63 -5.61
CA LEU A 55 -0.28 -7.32 -5.51
C LEU A 55 -0.68 -6.12 -6.38
N LEU A 56 0.16 -5.09 -6.45
CA LEU A 56 -0.08 -3.94 -7.33
C LEU A 56 -0.02 -4.27 -8.83
N LYS A 57 0.59 -5.41 -9.20
CA LYS A 57 0.55 -5.93 -10.59
C LYS A 57 -0.77 -6.67 -10.88
N GLU A 58 -1.51 -7.07 -9.85
CA GLU A 58 -2.81 -7.72 -10.04
C GLU A 58 -3.89 -6.72 -10.40
N LYS A 59 -4.54 -6.94 -11.54
CA LYS A 59 -5.58 -6.05 -12.05
C LYS A 59 -6.76 -5.92 -11.08
N THR A 60 -7.14 -7.01 -10.41
CA THR A 60 -8.22 -7.06 -9.42
C THR A 60 -7.99 -6.11 -8.24
N VAL A 61 -6.73 -6.01 -7.79
CA VAL A 61 -6.31 -5.12 -6.70
C VAL A 61 -6.46 -3.67 -7.13
N LEU A 62 -5.96 -3.32 -8.32
CA LEU A 62 -6.08 -1.96 -8.87
C LEU A 62 -7.53 -1.57 -9.16
N ASP A 63 -8.34 -2.47 -9.73
CA ASP A 63 -9.77 -2.23 -9.99
C ASP A 63 -10.55 -1.94 -8.70
N THR A 64 -10.12 -2.50 -7.56
CA THR A 64 -10.73 -2.25 -6.25
C THR A 64 -10.20 -0.97 -5.61
N LEU A 65 -8.88 -0.71 -5.72
CA LEU A 65 -8.22 0.42 -5.07
C LEU A 65 -8.46 1.75 -5.79
N CYS A 66 -8.40 1.77 -7.11
CA CYS A 66 -8.51 3.00 -7.91
C CYS A 66 -9.80 3.81 -7.69
N PRO A 67 -11.01 3.22 -7.67
CA PRO A 67 -12.21 3.99 -7.37
C PRO A 67 -12.21 4.55 -5.94
N ALA A 68 -11.64 3.81 -4.99
CA ALA A 68 -11.56 4.24 -3.59
C ALA A 68 -10.53 5.37 -3.39
N LEU A 69 -9.40 5.32 -4.10
CA LEU A 69 -8.31 6.30 -3.99
C LEU A 69 -8.57 7.60 -4.74
N ARG A 70 -9.45 7.60 -5.75
CA ARG A 70 -9.76 8.79 -6.57
C ARG A 70 -10.30 9.97 -5.75
N SER A 71 -10.88 9.71 -4.58
CA SER A 71 -11.48 10.72 -3.71
C SER A 71 -10.62 11.06 -2.48
N VAL A 72 -9.39 10.52 -2.41
CA VAL A 72 -8.52 10.61 -1.24
C VAL A 72 -7.38 11.58 -1.54
N SER A 73 -7.00 12.39 -0.54
CA SER A 73 -5.84 13.28 -0.63
C SER A 73 -4.54 12.46 -0.72
N ASP A 74 -3.48 13.01 -1.32
CA ASP A 74 -2.13 12.41 -1.44
C ASP A 74 -1.37 12.26 -0.07
N ASP A 75 -2.11 12.16 1.03
CA ASP A 75 -1.59 11.90 2.36
C ASP A 75 -1.49 10.39 2.64
N ILE A 76 -0.33 9.95 3.13
CA ILE A 76 -0.03 8.51 3.35
C ILE A 76 -0.99 7.88 4.35
N GLY A 77 -1.34 8.57 5.43
CA GLY A 77 -2.27 8.04 6.42
C GLY A 77 -3.69 7.84 5.86
N SER A 78 -4.12 8.76 5.00
CA SER A 78 -5.42 8.70 4.32
C SER A 78 -5.44 7.57 3.27
N ILE A 79 -4.39 7.47 2.46
CA ILE A 79 -4.20 6.38 1.49
C ILE A 79 -4.15 5.03 2.22
N ALA A 80 -3.40 4.91 3.31
CA ALA A 80 -3.25 3.68 4.09
C ALA A 80 -4.57 3.18 4.66
N LYS A 81 -5.42 4.08 5.17
CA LYS A 81 -6.77 3.71 5.65
C LYS A 81 -7.65 3.17 4.53
N VAL A 82 -7.60 3.81 3.36
CA VAL A 82 -8.39 3.40 2.19
C VAL A 82 -7.88 2.07 1.64
N VAL A 83 -6.57 1.92 1.47
CA VAL A 83 -5.93 0.67 1.06
C VAL A 83 -6.27 -0.44 2.05
N GLY A 84 -6.08 -0.21 3.35
CA GLY A 84 -6.40 -1.17 4.39
C GLY A 84 -7.87 -1.58 4.35
N GLY A 85 -8.79 -0.64 4.22
CA GLY A 85 -10.23 -0.93 4.15
C GLY A 85 -10.63 -1.74 2.91
N SER A 86 -10.13 -1.33 1.74
CA SER A 86 -10.42 -1.97 0.47
C SER A 86 -9.78 -3.35 0.35
N MET A 87 -8.51 -3.50 0.74
CA MET A 87 -7.79 -4.77 0.73
C MET A 87 -8.32 -5.75 1.76
N LEU A 88 -8.71 -5.27 2.94
CA LEU A 88 -9.36 -6.13 3.93
C LEU A 88 -10.69 -6.69 3.41
N THR A 89 -11.45 -5.86 2.68
CA THR A 89 -12.69 -6.31 2.02
C THR A 89 -12.39 -7.33 0.93
N LEU A 90 -11.34 -7.10 0.13
CA LEU A 90 -10.92 -8.01 -0.94
C LEU A 90 -10.39 -9.35 -0.39
N ALA A 91 -9.69 -9.32 0.74
CA ALA A 91 -9.19 -10.52 1.40
C ALA A 91 -10.29 -11.39 2.04
N LEU A 92 -11.48 -10.82 2.28
CA LEU A 92 -12.66 -11.59 2.69
C LEU A 92 -13.29 -12.35 1.51
N THR A 93 -12.91 -12.05 0.28
CA THR A 93 -13.38 -12.76 -0.91
C THR A 93 -12.52 -14.01 -1.14
N PRO A 94 -13.08 -15.22 -1.23
CA PRO A 94 -12.32 -16.47 -1.41
C PRO A 94 -11.57 -16.55 -2.74
N ALA A 95 -11.83 -15.61 -3.66
CA ALA A 95 -11.17 -15.52 -4.95
C ALA A 95 -9.75 -14.92 -4.88
N ALA A 96 -9.38 -14.27 -3.77
CA ALA A 96 -8.10 -13.58 -3.65
C ALA A 96 -7.36 -14.11 -2.42
N ALA A 97 -6.36 -14.98 -2.62
CA ALA A 97 -5.48 -15.50 -1.58
C ALA A 97 -4.47 -14.43 -1.15
N ILE A 98 -4.96 -13.28 -0.69
CA ILE A 98 -4.15 -12.13 -0.32
C ILE A 98 -3.73 -12.28 1.15
N PRO A 99 -2.42 -12.26 1.46
CA PRO A 99 -1.96 -12.26 2.84
C PRO A 99 -2.43 -10.98 3.55
N VAL A 100 -3.27 -11.14 4.58
CA VAL A 100 -3.78 -10.04 5.40
C VAL A 100 -2.69 -9.59 6.37
N SER A 101 -1.76 -8.78 5.89
CA SER A 101 -0.69 -8.20 6.68
C SER A 101 -0.77 -6.68 6.67
N ALA A 102 -0.77 -6.09 7.86
CA ALA A 102 -0.75 -4.64 8.01
C ALA A 102 0.50 -4.01 7.37
N LEU A 103 1.64 -4.71 7.41
CA LEU A 103 2.88 -4.32 6.75
C LEU A 103 2.75 -4.31 5.24
N VAL A 104 2.14 -5.34 4.65
CA VAL A 104 1.92 -5.42 3.19
C VAL A 104 1.00 -4.28 2.75
N PHE A 105 -0.11 -4.05 3.45
CA PHE A 105 -1.04 -2.98 3.09
C PHE A 105 -0.43 -1.58 3.30
N GLY A 106 0.40 -1.41 4.34
CA GLY A 106 1.17 -0.20 4.56
C GLY A 106 2.18 0.04 3.43
N ALA A 107 2.88 -1.01 2.97
CA ALA A 107 3.80 -0.94 1.85
C ALA A 107 3.11 -0.52 0.54
N ILE A 108 1.91 -1.07 0.28
CA ILE A 108 1.06 -0.66 -0.86
C ILE A 108 0.74 0.84 -0.76
N ALA A 109 0.34 1.31 0.42
CA ALA A 109 -0.01 2.72 0.63
C ALA A 109 1.17 3.67 0.34
N VAL A 110 2.37 3.34 0.84
CA VAL A 110 3.58 4.12 0.57
C VAL A 110 3.92 4.13 -0.92
N MET A 111 3.82 2.98 -1.59
CA MET A 111 4.07 2.90 -3.04
C MET A 111 3.08 3.74 -3.85
N ILE A 112 1.79 3.71 -3.49
CA ILE A 112 0.75 4.52 -4.13
C ILE A 112 1.00 6.01 -3.89
N ALA A 113 1.31 6.41 -2.66
CA ALA A 113 1.59 7.80 -2.32
C ALA A 113 2.80 8.34 -3.10
N ARG A 114 3.84 7.52 -3.33
CA ARG A 114 5.03 7.93 -4.08
C ARG A 114 4.84 7.96 -5.59
N ALA A 115 4.17 6.95 -6.14
CA ALA A 115 3.86 6.93 -7.56
C ALA A 115 2.80 7.98 -7.93
N GLY A 116 1.99 8.38 -6.96
CA GLY A 116 0.80 9.20 -7.12
C GLY A 116 -0.38 8.35 -7.58
N VAL A 117 -1.53 8.52 -6.93
CA VAL A 117 -2.78 7.82 -7.26
C VAL A 117 -3.12 7.97 -8.75
N SER A 118 -2.92 9.17 -9.30
CA SER A 118 -3.20 9.49 -10.70
C SER A 118 -2.34 8.70 -11.69
N SER A 119 -1.08 8.40 -11.34
CA SER A 119 -0.17 7.63 -12.20
C SER A 119 -0.57 6.16 -12.23
N LEU A 120 -0.87 5.60 -11.05
CA LEU A 120 -1.26 4.20 -10.89
C LEU A 120 -2.64 3.89 -11.51
N CYS A 121 -3.56 4.85 -11.42
CA CYS A 121 -4.93 4.66 -11.90
C CYS A 121 -5.21 5.24 -13.30
N ALA A 122 -4.19 5.76 -13.99
CA ALA A 122 -4.33 6.33 -15.34
C ALA A 122 -4.91 5.32 -16.36
N GLY A 123 -4.63 4.03 -16.20
CA GLY A 123 -5.13 2.95 -17.07
C GLY A 123 -6.53 2.43 -16.73
N HIS A 124 -7.04 2.72 -15.51
CA HIS A 124 -8.34 2.22 -15.03
C HIS A 124 -9.48 3.24 -15.20
N GLY A 125 -9.20 4.41 -15.78
CA GLY A 125 -10.18 5.46 -16.07
C GLY A 125 -10.78 5.44 -17.49
N ALA A 126 -10.29 4.59 -18.39
CA ALA A 126 -10.89 4.44 -19.71
C ALA A 126 -12.15 3.58 -19.62
N LYS A 127 -13.31 4.22 -19.53
CA LYS A 127 -14.61 3.58 -19.82
C LYS A 127 -14.45 2.67 -21.04
N PRO A 128 -14.86 1.39 -21.02
CA PRO A 128 -15.07 0.69 -22.27
C PRO A 128 -16.11 1.49 -23.05
N LYS A 129 -15.73 2.01 -24.22
CA LYS A 129 -16.74 2.39 -25.21
C LYS A 129 -17.48 1.09 -25.54
N ALA A 130 -18.75 1.04 -25.17
CA ALA A 130 -19.67 0.08 -25.73
C ALA A 130 -19.77 0.40 -27.23
N GLU A 131 -19.26 -0.51 -28.06
CA GLU A 131 -19.57 -0.62 -29.48
C GLU A 131 -20.28 -1.95 -29.71
#